data_AF-U1Q1R4-F1
#
_entry.id   AF-U1Q1R4-F1
#
_cell.length_a   1.000
_cell.length_b   1.000
_cell.length_c   1.000
_cell.angle_alpha   90.00
_cell.angle_beta   90.00
_cell.angle_gamma   90.00
#
_symmetry.space_group_name_H-M   'P 1'
#
loop_
_entity.id
_entity.type
_entity.pdbx_description
1 polymer ?
#
loop_
_entity_poly.entity_id
_entity_poly.type
_entity_poly.pdbx_seq_one_letter_code
_entity_poly.pdbx_strand_id
1 'polypeptide(L)' 'MAFSGDGCAISQAAASMLSKELRGMTLSELEEMGTDDITEMLGVEISPMRIKCAVLARQVAQDGAAIYQGELDADTPTNV' A
#
# COMPACT_ATOMS: atom_id res chain seq x y z
N MET A 1 -12.08 -8.44 -0.43
CA MET A 1 -10.61 -8.50 -0.42
C MET A 1 -10.14 -8.66 1.02
N ALA A 2 -9.22 -9.59 1.27
CA ALA A 2 -8.58 -9.82 2.57
C ALA A 2 -7.06 -9.87 2.36
N PHE A 3 -6.30 -9.28 3.29
CA PHE A 3 -4.83 -9.29 3.29
C PHE A 3 -4.31 -10.27 4.34
N SER A 4 -3.17 -10.90 4.07
CA SER A 4 -2.43 -11.72 5.02
C SER A 4 -0.96 -11.34 4.94
N GLY A 5 -0.32 -11.14 6.08
CA GLY A 5 1.10 -10.86 6.18
C GLY A 5 1.52 -10.69 7.64
N ASP A 6 2.81 -10.84 7.91
CA ASP A 6 3.42 -10.58 9.21
C ASP A 6 4.19 -9.27 9.17
N GLY A 7 4.04 -8.47 10.22
CA GLY A 7 4.61 -7.14 10.24
C GLY A 7 4.24 -6.37 11.50
N CYS A 8 4.82 -5.19 11.64
CA CYS A 8 4.56 -4.34 12.78
C CYS A 8 3.11 -3.80 12.81
N ALA A 9 2.67 -3.28 13.96
CA ALA A 9 1.31 -2.76 14.11
C ALA A 9 0.93 -1.70 13.05
N ILE A 10 1.89 -0.87 12.60
CA ILE A 10 1.66 0.17 11.59
C ILE A 10 1.36 -0.45 10.22
N SER A 11 2.15 -1.43 9.79
CA SER A 11 1.93 -2.08 8.49
C SER A 11 0.62 -2.88 8.47
N GLN A 12 0.25 -3.50 9.59
CA GLN A 12 -1.04 -4.17 9.73
C GLN A 12 -2.22 -3.20 9.69
N ALA A 13 -2.11 -2.06 10.38
CA ALA A 13 -3.14 -1.02 10.37
C ALA A 13 -3.31 -0.43 8.96
N ALA A 14 -2.21 -0.07 8.29
CA ALA A 14 -2.22 0.46 6.93
C ALA A 14 -2.84 -0.54 5.95
N ALA A 15 -2.45 -1.82 6.00
CA ALA A 15 -3.04 -2.86 5.16
C ALA A 15 -4.55 -3.04 5.41
N SER A 16 -4.98 -3.01 6.68
CA SER A 16 -6.39 -3.13 7.04
C SER A 16 -7.24 -1.98 6.49
N MET A 17 -6.78 -0.74 6.66
CA MET A 17 -7.49 0.46 6.19
C MET A 17 -7.49 0.52 4.66
N LEU A 18 -6.32 0.35 4.02
CA LEU A 18 -6.19 0.37 2.56
C LEU A 18 -7.06 -0.72 1.90
N SER A 19 -7.14 -1.94 2.45
CA SER A 19 -7.97 -3.01 1.88
C SER A 19 -9.48 -2.71 1.81
N LYS A 20 -9.93 -1.74 2.62
CA LYS A 20 -11.30 -1.23 2.58
C LYS A 20 -11.41 -0.13 1.54
N GLU A 21 -10.45 0.80 1.53
CA GLU A 21 -10.39 1.94 0.61
C GLU A 21 -10.31 1.51 -0.86
N LEU A 22 -9.53 0.48 -1.17
CA LEU A 22 -9.37 -0.05 -2.53
C LEU A 22 -10.70 -0.52 -3.16
N ARG A 23 -11.76 -0.73 -2.38
CA ARG A 23 -13.06 -1.15 -2.90
C ARG A 23 -13.82 0.05 -3.44
N GLY A 24 -13.87 0.17 -4.76
CA GLY A 24 -14.54 1.27 -5.44
C GLY A 24 -13.58 2.30 -6.01
N MET A 25 -12.29 2.19 -5.68
CA MET A 25 -11.20 2.95 -6.30
C MET A 25 -10.83 2.35 -7.67
N THR A 26 -10.51 3.20 -8.62
CA THR A 26 -9.96 2.85 -9.93
C THR A 26 -8.46 2.59 -9.85
N LEU A 27 -7.89 1.90 -10.85
CA LEU A 27 -6.44 1.64 -10.88
C LEU A 27 -5.63 2.94 -10.99
N SER A 28 -6.12 3.93 -11.75
CA SER A 28 -5.45 5.23 -11.88
C SER A 28 -5.43 6.01 -10.56
N GLU A 29 -6.51 5.97 -9.78
CA GLU A 29 -6.52 6.58 -8.44
C GLU A 29 -5.51 5.89 -7.52
N LEU A 30 -5.39 4.56 -7.58
CA LEU A 30 -4.39 3.80 -6.82
C LEU A 30 -2.95 4.16 -7.22
N GLU A 31 -2.68 4.35 -8.51
CA GLU A 31 -1.37 4.78 -9.03
C GLU A 31 -0.99 6.18 -8.52
N GLU A 32 -1.97 7.08 -8.39
CA GLU A 32 -1.76 8.44 -7.89
C GLU A 32 -1.59 8.52 -6.37
N MET A 33 -1.95 7.47 -5.61
CA MET A 33 -1.79 7.47 -4.15
C MET A 33 -0.33 7.65 -3.74
N GLY A 34 -0.09 8.67 -2.93
CA GLY A 34 1.18 9.05 -2.36
C GLY A 34 1.35 8.64 -0.90
N THR A 35 2.47 9.07 -0.29
CA THR A 35 2.80 8.73 1.11
C THR A 35 1.89 9.47 2.06
N ASP A 36 1.58 10.71 1.72
CA ASP A 36 0.73 11.58 2.54
C ASP A 36 -0.66 10.97 2.69
N ASP A 37 -1.27 10.45 1.62
CA ASP A 37 -2.58 9.77 1.65
C ASP A 37 -2.62 8.63 2.67
N ILE A 38 -1.55 7.83 2.75
CA ILE A 38 -1.45 6.73 3.70
C ILE A 38 -1.26 7.23 5.13
N THR A 39 -0.43 8.26 5.33
CA THR A 39 -0.22 8.82 6.66
C THR A 39 -1.45 9.56 7.19
N GLU A 40 -2.19 10.26 6.32
CA GLU A 40 -3.46 10.90 6.63
C GLU A 40 -4.54 9.86 6.97
N MET A 41 -4.62 8.77 6.20
CA MET A 41 -5.52 7.64 6.48
C MET A 41 -5.25 7.00 7.84
N LEU A 42 -3.98 6.87 8.24
CA LEU A 42 -3.60 6.38 9.56
C LEU A 42 -3.91 7.37 10.68
N GLY A 43 -4.04 8.67 10.37
CA GLY A 43 -4.44 9.72 11.31
C GLY A 43 -3.42 9.98 12.42
N VAL A 44 -2.17 9.60 12.24
CA VAL A 44 -1.10 9.73 13.23
C VAL A 44 0.19 10.22 12.59
N GLU A 45 0.99 10.97 13.35
CA GLU A 45 2.33 11.34 12.91
C GLU A 45 3.24 10.11 12.85
N ILE A 46 3.79 9.83 11.66
CA ILE A 46 4.69 8.72 11.43
C ILE A 46 6.13 9.23 11.43
N SER A 47 6.96 8.68 12.32
CA SER A 47 8.40 8.94 12.30
C SER A 47 9.02 8.52 10.95
N PRO A 48 10.02 9.26 10.42
CA PRO A 48 10.72 8.91 9.18
C PRO A 48 11.20 7.46 9.11
N MET A 49 11.62 6.88 10.24
CA MET A 49 12.08 5.49 10.32
C MET A 49 10.98 4.44 10.06
N ARG A 50 9.70 4.85 10.11
CA ARG A 50 8.52 3.97 10.02
C ARG A 50 7.68 4.22 8.77
N ILE A 51 8.07 5.18 7.93
CA ILE A 51 7.36 5.49 6.67
C ILE A 51 7.24 4.26 5.79
N LYS A 52 8.34 3.50 5.61
CA LYS A 52 8.32 2.24 4.84
C LYS A 52 7.28 1.24 5.33
N CYS A 53 7.12 1.14 6.65
CA CYS A 53 6.08 0.28 7.24
C CYS A 53 4.67 0.80 6.97
N ALA A 54 4.47 2.12 6.96
CA ALA A 54 3.18 2.72 6.64
C ALA A 54 2.79 2.50 5.18
N VAL A 55 3.71 2.74 4.24
CA VAL A 55 3.41 2.71 2.79
C VAL A 55 3.52 1.33 2.14
N LEU A 56 4.00 0.31 2.86
CA LEU A 56 4.20 -1.04 2.33
C LEU A 56 2.95 -1.59 1.63
N ALA A 57 1.77 -1.47 2.25
CA ALA A 57 0.54 -2.00 1.66
C ALA A 57 0.15 -1.28 0.36
N ARG A 58 0.44 0.03 0.26
CA ARG A 58 0.22 0.83 -0.95
C ARG A 58 1.13 0.37 -2.07
N GLN A 59 2.43 0.20 -1.78
CA GLN A 59 3.38 -0.29 -2.78
C GLN A 59 2.96 -1.66 -3.31
N VAL A 60 2.59 -2.60 -2.44
CA VAL A 60 2.12 -3.93 -2.86
C VAL A 60 0.87 -3.85 -3.74
N ALA A 61 -0.06 -2.94 -3.43
CA ALA A 61 -1.24 -2.74 -4.25
C ALA A 61 -0.90 -2.15 -5.64
N GLN A 62 0.00 -1.17 -5.69
CA GLN A 62 0.48 -0.55 -6.93
C GLN A 62 1.25 -1.56 -7.80
N ASP A 63 2.15 -2.35 -7.21
CA ASP A 63 2.86 -3.42 -7.91
C ASP A 63 1.89 -4.47 -8.45
N GLY A 64 0.89 -4.85 -7.67
CA GLY A 64 -0.17 -5.78 -8.09
C GLY A 64 -1.01 -5.24 -9.27
N ALA A 65 -1.28 -3.93 -9.29
CA ALA A 65 -1.96 -3.27 -10.40
C ALA A 65 -1.10 -3.28 -11.68
N ALA A 66 0.20 -2.95 -11.55
CA ALA A 66 1.15 -2.98 -12.66
C ALA A 66 1.33 -4.40 -13.24
N ILE A 67 1.41 -5.43 -12.40
CA ILE A 67 1.42 -6.83 -12.83
C ILE A 67 0.13 -7.18 -13.58
N TYR A 68 -1.02 -6.73 -13.08
CA TYR A 68 -2.31 -6.97 -13.73
C TYR A 68 -2.42 -6.30 -15.11
N GLN A 69 -1.85 -5.10 -15.27
CA GLN A 69 -1.78 -4.39 -16.56
C GLN A 69 -0.70 -4.98 -17.50
N GLY A 70 0.19 -5.84 -17.01
CA GLY A 70 1.29 -6.42 -17.79
C GLY A 70 2.51 -5.50 -17.90
N GLU A 71 2.64 -4.53 -16.99
CA GLU A 71 3.72 -3.54 -16.97
C GLU A 71 4.91 -3.99 -16.08
N LEU A 72 4.69 -4.96 -15.20
CA LEU A 72 5.69 -5.51 -14.28
C LEU A 72 5.59 -7.04 -14.23
N ASP A 73 6.72 -7.74 -14.21
CA ASP A 73 6.77 -9.19 -13.98
C ASP A 73 6.58 -9.51 -12.49
N ALA A 74 5.77 -10.52 -12.16
CA ALA A 74 5.44 -10.89 -10.78
C ALA A 74 6.66 -11.33 -9.93
N ASP A 75 7.74 -11.78 -10.59
CA ASP A 75 8.99 -12.16 -9.92
C ASP A 75 9.97 -10.99 -9.76
N THR A 76 9.59 -9.77 -10.19
CA THR A 76 10.44 -8.59 -10.06
C THR A 76 10.52 -8.17 -8.60
N PRO A 77 11.72 -8.16 -7.98
CA PRO A 77 11.85 -7.66 -6.62
C PRO A 77 11.63 -6.15 -6.59
N THR A 78 10.60 -5.71 -5.86
CA THR A 78 10.35 -4.30 -5.58
C THR A 78 10.90 -3.92 -4.21
N ASN A 79 11.46 -2.72 -4.09
CA ASN A 79 12.01 -2.22 -2.84
C ASN A 79 11.00 -1.29 -2.17
N VAL A 80 10.72 -1.57 -0.90
CA VAL A 80 9.98 -0.68 0.03
C VAL A 80 10.95 -0.03 0.99
#